data_AF-A0A5C3N043-F1
#
_entry.id   AF-A0A5C3N043-F1
#
_cell.length_a   1.000
_cell.length_b   1.000
_cell.length_c   1.000
_cell.angle_alpha   90.00
_cell.angle_beta   90.00
_cell.angle_gamma   90.00
#
_symmetry.space_group_name_H-M   'P 1'
#
loop_
_entity.id
_entity.type
_entity.pdbx_description
1 polymer ?
#
loop_
_entity_poly.entity_id
_entity_poly.type
_entity_poly.pdbx_seq_one_letter_code
_entity_poly.pdbx_strand_id
1 'polypeptide(L)'
;MATPSKNGDSAGSHTCMFYYPAVRTDRQWPMEPPPPINSPEHWLGLHCTCPVGYIEDDFVYNTAKLFLTVVHQSPEIFKKYDATNLALGALMLSRFLCVRQRVPIDENREGLEVMTILDRHLQNNSSTLFADILNPLTSLPLDVDIQDFYRYARDRLPAVPHSVELYCKTMDFLWKRPNPKITLRSYTTTLPASSPAEKLAALLSNIQIGSSPADNVQALLSTMRIS
;
A
#
# COMPACT_ATOMS: atom_id res chain seq x y z
N MET A 1 35.42 51.56 -11.88
CA MET A 1 35.22 50.12 -12.17
C MET A 1 34.54 49.51 -10.96
N ALA A 2 33.23 49.26 -11.05
CA ALA A 2 32.42 48.72 -9.96
C ALA A 2 32.19 47.22 -10.21
N THR A 3 32.47 46.39 -9.22
CA THR A 3 32.18 44.95 -9.22
C THR A 3 30.73 44.71 -8.77
N PRO A 4 29.99 43.76 -9.37
CA PRO A 4 28.65 43.45 -8.92
C PRO A 4 28.69 42.47 -7.73
N SER A 5 27.92 42.83 -6.70
CA SER A 5 27.64 42.04 -5.51
C SER A 5 26.78 40.82 -5.86
N LYS A 6 27.16 39.64 -5.35
CA LYS A 6 26.39 38.40 -5.47
C LYS A 6 25.26 38.40 -4.45
N ASN A 7 24.02 38.37 -4.94
CA ASN A 7 22.84 38.07 -4.12
C ASN A 7 22.89 36.59 -3.71
N GLY A 8 22.83 36.35 -2.40
CA GLY A 8 22.60 35.03 -1.83
C GLY A 8 21.11 34.80 -1.70
N ASP A 9 20.59 33.90 -2.54
CA ASP A 9 19.24 33.37 -2.38
C ASP A 9 19.25 32.35 -1.24
N SER A 10 18.72 32.75 -0.07
CA SER A 10 18.41 31.82 1.00
C SER A 10 17.18 31.01 0.59
N ALA A 11 17.37 29.72 0.29
CA ALA A 11 16.27 28.78 0.15
C ALA A 11 15.47 28.74 1.46
N GLY A 12 14.29 29.34 1.45
CA GLY A 12 13.34 29.24 2.55
C GLY A 12 12.90 27.79 2.71
N SER A 13 13.39 27.14 3.76
CA SER A 13 12.86 25.87 4.22
C SER A 13 11.42 26.10 4.69
N HIS A 14 10.45 25.78 3.82
CA HIS A 14 9.04 25.73 4.18
C HIS A 14 8.84 24.61 5.19
N THR A 15 8.98 24.97 6.47
CA THR A 15 8.61 24.10 7.58
C THR A 15 7.08 24.08 7.61
N CYS A 16 6.47 23.11 6.92
CA CYS A 16 5.04 22.86 7.02
C CYS A 16 4.74 22.44 8.47
N MET A 17 4.07 23.32 9.21
CA MET A 17 3.51 22.99 10.52
C MET A 17 2.43 21.92 10.32
N PHE A 18 2.79 20.66 10.55
CA PHE A 18 1.84 19.55 10.54
C PHE A 18 0.88 19.71 11.73
N TYR A 19 -0.28 20.28 11.47
CA TYR A 19 -1.42 20.23 12.39
C TYR A 19 -1.87 18.78 12.42
N TYR A 20 -1.67 18.08 13.54
CA TYR A 20 -2.31 16.79 13.77
C TYR A 20 -3.80 17.09 14.02
N PRO A 21 -4.72 16.84 13.07
CA PRO A 21 -6.14 16.91 13.41
C PRO A 21 -6.39 15.92 14.54
N ALA A 22 -7.17 16.34 15.54
CA ALA A 22 -7.62 15.45 16.61
C ALA A 22 -8.25 14.20 15.97
N VAL A 23 -7.52 13.09 16.01
CA VAL A 23 -7.92 11.81 15.46
C VAL A 23 -9.24 11.43 16.13
N ARG A 24 -10.24 11.02 15.35
CA ARG A 24 -11.49 10.44 15.87
C ARG A 24 -11.15 9.37 16.92
N THR A 25 -11.48 9.65 18.17
CA THR A 25 -11.13 8.84 19.36
C THR A 25 -11.82 7.47 19.41
N ASP A 26 -12.74 7.21 18.50
CA ASP A 26 -13.57 6.00 18.52
C ASP A 26 -12.84 4.77 17.94
N ARG A 27 -11.69 4.99 17.28
CA ARG A 27 -10.76 3.92 16.87
C ARG A 27 -9.46 4.07 17.64
N GLN A 28 -9.48 3.60 18.88
CA GLN A 28 -8.29 3.56 19.71
C GLN A 28 -7.41 2.41 19.20
N TRP A 29 -6.45 2.75 18.33
CA TRP A 29 -5.35 1.85 17.99
C TRP A 29 -4.69 1.39 19.30
N PRO A 30 -4.22 0.12 19.40
CA PRO A 30 -3.46 -0.30 20.56
C PRO A 30 -2.33 0.70 20.74
N MET A 31 -2.17 1.22 21.96
CA MET A 31 -1.17 2.25 22.26
C MET A 31 0.23 1.61 22.24
N GLU A 32 0.71 1.26 21.05
CA GLU A 32 2.13 1.12 20.77
C GLU A 32 2.79 2.47 21.08
N PRO A 33 4.02 2.49 21.63
CA PRO A 33 4.77 3.72 21.74
C PRO A 33 4.86 4.37 20.36
N PRO A 34 4.78 5.71 20.26
CA PRO A 34 4.85 6.37 18.97
C PRO A 34 6.15 5.98 18.25
N PRO A 35 6.10 5.74 16.94
CA PRO A 35 7.29 5.38 16.19
C PRO A 35 8.35 6.49 16.28
N PRO A 36 9.65 6.16 16.19
CA PRO A 36 10.70 7.16 16.21
C PRO A 36 10.44 8.24 15.15
N ILE A 37 10.70 9.50 15.51
CA ILE A 37 10.55 10.62 14.58
C ILE A 37 11.45 10.36 13.36
N ASN A 38 10.91 10.59 12.16
CA ASN A 38 11.54 10.27 10.87
C ASN A 38 11.76 8.77 10.59
N SER A 39 11.11 7.85 11.30
CA SER A 39 11.07 6.44 10.88
C SER A 39 10.07 6.22 9.73
N PRO A 40 10.19 5.13 8.95
CA PRO A 40 9.20 4.79 7.93
C PRO A 40 7.78 4.66 8.50
N GLU A 41 7.61 4.14 9.71
CA GLU A 41 6.30 4.02 10.37
C GLU A 41 5.71 5.38 10.74
N HIS A 42 6.56 6.32 11.16
CA HIS A 42 6.15 7.70 11.42
C HIS A 42 5.59 8.34 10.15
N TRP A 43 6.33 8.24 9.03
CA TRP A 43 5.89 8.76 7.74
C TRP A 43 4.67 8.03 7.19
N LEU A 44 4.56 6.72 7.40
CA LEU A 44 3.39 5.94 7.00
C LEU A 44 2.13 6.44 7.74
N GLY A 45 2.25 6.71 9.04
CA GLY A 45 1.19 7.35 9.82
C GLY A 45 0.73 8.66 9.18
N LEU A 46 1.68 9.57 8.90
CA LEU A 46 1.40 10.86 8.26
C LEU A 46 0.74 10.72 6.88
N HIS A 47 1.21 9.80 6.04
CA HIS A 47 0.62 9.53 4.73
C HIS A 47 -0.81 8.98 4.83
N CYS A 48 -1.09 8.19 5.87
CA CYS A 48 -2.41 7.58 6.08
C CYS A 48 -3.40 8.50 6.80
N THR A 49 -2.91 9.51 7.53
CA THR A 49 -3.71 10.54 8.21
C THR A 49 -3.50 11.90 7.54
N CYS A 50 -3.84 11.98 6.25
CA CYS A 50 -3.59 13.17 5.44
C CYS A 50 -4.35 14.40 6.01
N PRO A 51 -3.74 15.60 6.05
CA PRO A 51 -4.36 16.82 6.59
C PRO A 51 -5.69 17.22 5.92
N VAL A 52 -5.95 16.71 4.72
CA VAL A 52 -7.17 16.99 3.95
C VAL A 52 -8.37 16.13 4.41
N GLY A 53 -8.27 15.51 5.59
CA GLY A 53 -9.36 14.73 6.21
C GLY A 53 -9.53 13.32 5.63
N TYR A 54 -8.60 12.86 4.80
CA TYR A 54 -8.59 11.48 4.33
C TYR A 54 -7.92 10.58 5.36
N ILE A 55 -8.62 9.52 5.75
CA ILE A 55 -8.10 8.45 6.61
C ILE A 55 -8.07 7.17 5.78
N GLU A 56 -6.88 6.58 5.68
CA GLU A 56 -6.66 5.32 4.98
C GLU A 56 -7.43 4.16 5.62
N ASP A 57 -7.76 3.15 4.82
CA ASP A 57 -8.34 1.92 5.34
C ASP A 57 -7.38 1.20 6.29
N ASP A 58 -7.89 0.73 7.43
CA ASP A 58 -7.09 -0.01 8.41
C ASP A 58 -6.40 -1.22 7.77
N PHE A 59 -7.01 -1.86 6.77
CA PHE A 59 -6.39 -2.97 6.04
C PHE A 59 -5.17 -2.52 5.23
N VAL A 60 -5.30 -1.43 4.49
CA VAL A 60 -4.21 -0.87 3.67
C VAL A 60 -3.07 -0.42 4.57
N TYR A 61 -3.39 0.28 5.66
CA TYR A 61 -2.41 0.73 6.65
C TYR A 61 -1.64 -0.44 7.27
N ASN A 62 -2.36 -1.47 7.74
CA ASN A 62 -1.73 -2.64 8.36
C ASN A 62 -0.92 -3.46 7.34
N THR A 63 -1.40 -3.58 6.10
CA THR A 63 -0.62 -4.21 5.01
C THR A 63 0.67 -3.41 4.74
N ALA A 64 0.61 -2.09 4.78
CA ALA A 64 1.79 -1.25 4.59
C ALA A 64 2.78 -1.38 5.76
N LYS A 65 2.30 -1.41 7.02
CA LYS A 65 3.14 -1.70 8.20
C LYS A 65 3.87 -3.05 8.06
N LEU A 66 3.17 -4.06 7.55
CA LEU A 66 3.78 -5.36 7.30
C LEU A 66 4.90 -5.28 6.26
N PHE A 67 4.68 -4.58 5.15
CA PHE A 67 5.75 -4.38 4.16
C PHE A 67 6.93 -3.60 4.72
N LEU A 68 6.71 -2.67 5.65
CA LEU A 68 7.82 -2.03 6.38
C LEU A 68 8.60 -3.03 7.25
N THR A 69 7.96 -4.07 7.78
CA THR A 69 8.69 -5.15 8.47
C THR A 69 9.63 -5.88 7.51
N VAL A 70 9.19 -6.12 6.27
CA VAL A 70 10.05 -6.68 5.20
C VAL A 70 11.20 -5.74 4.86
N VAL A 71 10.96 -4.42 4.81
CA VAL A 71 12.02 -3.42 4.61
C VAL A 71 13.08 -3.54 5.71
N HIS A 72 12.68 -3.69 6.97
CA HIS A 72 13.60 -3.82 8.11
C HIS A 72 14.38 -5.14 8.12
N GLN A 73 13.80 -6.22 7.59
CA GLN A 73 14.46 -7.51 7.46
C GLN A 73 15.55 -7.52 6.37
N SER A 74 15.51 -6.59 5.42
CA SER A 74 16.45 -6.53 4.28
C SER A 74 17.06 -5.13 4.09
N PRO A 75 17.71 -4.56 5.12
CA PRO A 75 18.19 -3.18 5.09
C PRO A 75 19.20 -2.92 3.98
N GLU A 76 19.98 -3.92 3.56
CA GLU A 76 20.95 -3.83 2.47
C GLU A 76 20.32 -3.49 1.12
N ILE A 77 19.07 -3.90 0.89
CA ILE A 77 18.31 -3.60 -0.33
C ILE A 77 17.78 -2.17 -0.29
N PHE A 78 17.34 -1.73 0.89
CA PHE A 78 16.55 -0.51 1.06
C PHE A 78 17.35 0.70 1.57
N LYS A 79 18.60 0.53 2.00
CA LYS A 79 19.46 1.57 2.59
C LYS A 79 19.65 2.85 1.77
N LYS A 80 19.37 2.81 0.47
CA LYS A 80 19.50 3.97 -0.42
C LYS A 80 18.29 4.92 -0.39
N TYR A 81 17.19 4.49 0.22
CA TYR A 81 15.95 5.26 0.31
C TYR A 81 15.80 5.89 1.69
N ASP A 82 15.24 7.09 1.73
CA ASP A 82 14.85 7.71 3.00
C ASP A 82 13.56 7.10 3.55
N ALA A 83 13.27 7.40 4.82
CA ALA A 83 12.11 6.86 5.51
C ALA A 83 10.78 7.23 4.86
N THR A 84 10.69 8.43 4.29
CA THR A 84 9.48 8.91 3.59
C THR A 84 9.18 8.05 2.37
N ASN A 85 10.18 7.79 1.53
CA ASN A 85 10.02 6.98 0.32
C ASN A 85 9.81 5.49 0.63
N LEU A 86 10.39 4.98 1.72
CA LEU A 86 10.10 3.64 2.23
C LEU A 86 8.63 3.50 2.63
N ALA A 87 8.12 4.45 3.40
CA ALA A 87 6.71 4.50 3.80
C ALA A 87 5.77 4.63 2.59
N LEU A 88 6.10 5.52 1.67
CA LEU A 88 5.32 5.78 0.46
C LEU A 88 5.26 4.54 -0.44
N GLY A 89 6.39 3.87 -0.70
CA GLY A 89 6.41 2.67 -1.53
C GLY A 89 5.65 1.50 -0.92
N ALA A 90 5.75 1.31 0.41
CA ALA A 90 4.95 0.32 1.13
C ALA A 90 3.44 0.62 1.02
N LEU A 91 3.04 1.88 1.16
CA LEU A 91 1.65 2.31 1.02
C LEU A 91 1.14 2.15 -0.41
N MET A 92 1.93 2.54 -1.42
CA MET A 92 1.59 2.40 -2.83
C MET A 92 1.36 0.94 -3.21
N LEU A 93 2.23 0.03 -2.74
CA LEU A 93 2.07 -1.42 -2.92
C LEU A 93 0.80 -1.93 -2.25
N SER A 94 0.55 -1.51 -1.01
CA SER A 94 -0.63 -1.93 -0.24
C SER A 94 -1.92 -1.51 -0.94
N ARG A 95 -2.01 -0.25 -1.39
CA ARG A 95 -3.15 0.24 -2.17
C ARG A 95 -3.35 -0.54 -3.46
N PHE A 96 -2.27 -0.82 -4.17
CA PHE A 96 -2.31 -1.58 -5.41
C PHE A 96 -2.87 -2.98 -5.19
N LEU A 97 -2.35 -3.71 -4.21
CA LEU A 97 -2.80 -5.07 -3.87
C LEU A 97 -4.25 -5.09 -3.36
N CYS A 98 -4.66 -4.03 -2.67
CA CYS A 98 -6.01 -3.89 -2.15
C CYS A 98 -7.01 -3.27 -3.15
N VAL A 99 -6.55 -2.87 -4.36
CA VAL A 99 -7.38 -2.19 -5.37
C VAL A 99 -8.05 -0.92 -4.82
N ARG A 100 -7.34 -0.18 -3.96
CA ARG A 100 -7.89 1.00 -3.26
C ARG A 100 -7.64 2.28 -4.03
N GLN A 101 -8.61 3.18 -3.99
CA GLN A 101 -8.52 4.47 -4.68
C GLN A 101 -7.25 5.20 -4.26
N ARG A 102 -6.60 5.84 -5.23
CA ARG A 102 -5.53 6.79 -4.95
C ARG A 102 -6.05 7.95 -4.11
N VAL A 103 -5.18 8.43 -3.25
CA VAL A 103 -5.34 9.68 -2.52
C VAL A 103 -4.40 10.68 -3.19
N PRO A 104 -4.71 11.99 -3.22
CA PRO A 104 -3.79 13.01 -3.69
C PRO A 104 -2.61 13.18 -2.71
N ILE A 105 -1.77 12.16 -2.62
CA ILE A 105 -0.46 12.20 -2.00
C ILE A 105 0.54 12.45 -3.13
N ASP A 106 1.63 13.15 -2.83
CA ASP A 106 2.72 13.42 -3.77
C ASP A 106 3.52 12.13 -4.04
N GLU A 107 2.89 11.21 -4.77
CA GLU A 107 3.50 9.97 -5.22
C GLU A 107 4.61 10.27 -6.22
N ASN A 108 5.80 9.77 -5.93
CA ASN A 108 7.01 10.12 -6.64
C ASN A 108 7.70 8.87 -7.22
N ARG A 109 8.82 9.09 -7.91
CA ARG A 109 9.56 8.04 -8.60
C ARG A 109 10.24 7.07 -7.62
N GLU A 110 10.77 7.59 -6.53
CA GLU A 110 11.49 6.83 -5.51
C GLU A 110 10.55 5.88 -4.76
N GLY A 111 9.35 6.35 -4.37
CA GLY A 111 8.30 5.53 -3.78
C GLY A 111 7.85 4.41 -4.73
N LEU A 112 7.73 4.69 -6.03
CA LEU A 112 7.44 3.65 -7.02
C LEU A 112 8.58 2.62 -7.16
N GLU A 113 9.84 3.06 -7.11
CA GLU A 113 10.99 2.16 -7.13
C GLU A 113 10.99 1.24 -5.91
N VAL A 114 10.73 1.79 -4.71
CA VAL A 114 10.54 1.01 -3.48
C VAL A 114 9.40 0.01 -3.63
N MET A 115 8.22 0.43 -4.11
CA MET A 115 7.08 -0.44 -4.38
C MET A 115 7.47 -1.62 -5.29
N THR A 116 8.22 -1.33 -6.36
CA THR A 116 8.65 -2.34 -7.34
C THR A 116 9.66 -3.32 -6.75
N ILE A 117 10.63 -2.82 -5.97
CA ILE A 117 11.61 -3.65 -5.28
C ILE A 117 10.93 -4.53 -4.24
N LEU A 118 10.01 -3.98 -3.45
CA LEU A 118 9.22 -4.73 -2.46
C LEU A 118 8.42 -5.85 -3.13
N ASP A 119 7.65 -5.54 -4.17
CA ASP A 119 6.86 -6.53 -4.91
C ASP A 119 7.74 -7.67 -5.45
N ARG A 120 8.87 -7.33 -6.06
CA ARG A 120 9.82 -8.33 -6.56
C ARG A 120 10.45 -9.15 -5.43
N HIS A 121 10.82 -8.51 -4.33
CA HIS A 121 11.45 -9.18 -3.20
C HIS A 121 10.49 -10.16 -2.51
N LEU A 122 9.23 -9.74 -2.34
CA LEU A 122 8.14 -10.58 -1.85
C LEU A 122 7.82 -11.74 -2.81
N GLN A 123 7.77 -11.51 -4.12
CA GLN A 123 7.55 -12.59 -5.09
C GLN A 123 8.64 -13.67 -5.01
N ASN A 124 9.90 -13.26 -4.85
CA ASN A 124 11.03 -14.19 -4.84
C ASN A 124 11.24 -14.89 -3.49
N ASN A 125 10.83 -14.29 -2.37
CA ASN A 125 11.16 -14.76 -1.02
C ASN A 125 9.95 -14.86 -0.07
N SER A 126 8.73 -14.90 -0.60
CA SER A 126 7.49 -14.82 0.20
C SER A 126 7.46 -15.77 1.40
N SER A 127 7.83 -17.04 1.23
CA SER A 127 7.83 -18.03 2.31
C SER A 127 8.75 -17.68 3.48
N THR A 128 9.89 -17.06 3.19
CA THR A 128 10.91 -16.76 4.21
C THR A 128 10.59 -15.44 4.91
N LEU A 129 10.18 -14.44 4.13
CA LEU A 129 9.91 -13.10 4.65
C LEU A 129 8.69 -13.06 5.57
N PHE A 130 7.65 -13.84 5.27
CA PHE A 130 6.44 -13.88 6.09
C PHE A 130 6.53 -14.84 7.29
N ALA A 131 7.47 -15.79 7.30
CA ALA A 131 7.62 -16.75 8.39
C ALA A 131 8.04 -16.09 9.71
N ASP A 132 8.92 -15.08 9.65
CA ASP A 132 9.46 -14.39 10.82
C ASP A 132 8.65 -13.16 11.22
N ILE A 133 7.65 -12.79 10.42
CA ILE A 133 6.75 -11.71 10.80
C ILE A 133 5.74 -12.30 11.77
N LEU A 134 5.99 -12.08 13.06
CA LEU A 134 4.99 -12.33 14.10
C LEU A 134 3.69 -11.68 13.64
N ASN A 135 2.71 -12.52 13.33
CA ASN A 135 1.37 -12.08 12.97
C ASN A 135 0.97 -11.07 14.04
N PRO A 136 0.75 -9.78 13.72
CA PRO A 136 0.52 -8.76 14.73
C PRO A 136 -0.83 -9.04 15.37
N LEU A 137 -0.81 -9.92 16.39
CA LEU A 137 -1.94 -10.38 17.20
C LEU A 137 -2.63 -9.23 17.96
N THR A 138 -2.21 -7.99 17.76
CA THR A 138 -2.66 -6.84 18.53
C THR A 138 -3.61 -5.90 17.80
N SER A 139 -3.87 -6.01 16.48
CA SER A 139 -4.91 -5.14 15.87
C SER A 139 -5.57 -5.60 14.58
N LEU A 140 -5.12 -6.66 13.93
CA LEU A 140 -5.87 -7.25 12.82
C LEU A 140 -6.77 -8.35 13.36
N PRO A 141 -8.11 -8.30 13.14
CA PRO A 141 -9.01 -9.39 13.51
C PRO A 141 -8.89 -10.57 12.53
N LEU A 142 -7.67 -10.98 12.19
CA LEU A 142 -7.41 -11.88 11.08
C LEU A 142 -6.33 -12.92 11.43
N ASP A 143 -6.75 -14.18 11.49
CA ASP A 143 -5.92 -15.34 11.12
C ASP A 143 -5.73 -15.41 9.58
N VAL A 144 -5.64 -14.26 8.90
CA VAL A 144 -5.36 -14.25 7.47
C VAL A 144 -3.87 -14.36 7.30
N ASP A 145 -3.48 -15.48 6.74
CA ASP A 145 -2.14 -15.64 6.21
C ASP A 145 -1.91 -14.58 5.14
N ILE A 146 -1.12 -13.56 5.48
CA ILE A 146 -0.79 -12.48 4.56
C ILE A 146 -0.01 -12.99 3.35
N GLN A 147 0.72 -14.10 3.49
CA GLN A 147 1.35 -14.75 2.35
C GLN A 147 0.29 -15.21 1.36
N ASP A 148 -0.81 -15.78 1.83
CA ASP A 148 -1.94 -16.18 0.98
C ASP A 148 -2.63 -14.98 0.35
N PHE A 149 -2.88 -13.91 1.12
CA PHE A 149 -3.41 -12.65 0.57
C PHE A 149 -2.52 -12.12 -0.55
N TYR A 150 -1.21 -12.05 -0.32
CA TYR A 150 -0.24 -11.52 -1.27
C TYR A 150 -0.20 -12.36 -2.54
N ARG A 151 -0.01 -13.69 -2.43
CA ARG A 151 0.02 -14.62 -3.56
C ARG A 151 -1.22 -14.47 -4.42
N TYR A 152 -2.37 -14.47 -3.75
CA TYR A 152 -3.64 -14.36 -4.42
C TYR A 152 -3.85 -13.01 -5.12
N ALA A 153 -3.47 -11.89 -4.47
CA ALA A 153 -3.53 -10.57 -5.08
C ALA A 153 -2.66 -10.50 -6.35
N ARG A 154 -1.45 -11.09 -6.31
CA ARG A 154 -0.54 -11.15 -7.46
C ARG A 154 -1.06 -12.01 -8.60
N ASP A 155 -1.79 -13.09 -8.33
CA ASP A 155 -2.40 -13.92 -9.37
C ASP A 155 -3.49 -13.19 -10.18
N ARG A 156 -4.08 -12.12 -9.63
CA ARG A 156 -5.20 -11.39 -10.25
C ARG A 156 -4.89 -9.98 -10.72
N LEU A 157 -3.81 -9.38 -10.22
CA LEU A 157 -3.43 -8.02 -10.56
C LEU A 157 -2.40 -8.00 -11.68
N PRO A 158 -2.38 -6.94 -12.50
CA PRO A 158 -1.32 -6.77 -13.49
C PRO A 158 0.06 -6.66 -12.80
N ALA A 159 1.12 -6.71 -13.60
CA ALA A 159 2.46 -6.37 -13.10
C ALA A 159 2.47 -4.96 -12.49
N VAL A 160 3.34 -4.75 -11.51
CA VAL A 160 3.53 -3.41 -10.92
C VAL A 160 3.94 -2.43 -12.01
N PRO A 161 3.29 -1.25 -12.09
CA PRO A 161 3.61 -0.22 -13.08
C PRO A 161 5.05 0.26 -12.97
N HIS A 162 5.74 0.45 -14.10
CA HIS A 162 7.13 0.90 -14.16
C HIS A 162 7.30 2.43 -14.18
N SER A 163 6.20 3.19 -14.18
CA SER A 163 6.20 4.65 -14.11
C SER A 163 5.04 5.15 -13.25
N VAL A 164 5.21 6.33 -12.65
CA VAL A 164 4.18 6.94 -11.79
C VAL A 164 2.92 7.21 -12.61
N GLU A 165 3.06 7.68 -13.85
CA GLU A 165 1.93 7.90 -14.76
C GLU A 165 1.14 6.61 -15.03
N LEU A 166 1.85 5.49 -15.28
CA LEU A 166 1.20 4.20 -15.50
C LEU A 166 0.56 3.69 -14.20
N TYR A 167 1.18 3.97 -13.04
CA TYR A 167 0.58 3.69 -11.74
C TYR A 167 -0.74 4.44 -11.56
N CYS A 168 -0.77 5.76 -11.84
CA CYS A 168 -2.00 6.57 -11.81
C CYS A 168 -3.10 5.94 -12.67
N LYS A 169 -2.80 5.71 -13.95
CA LYS A 169 -3.74 5.15 -14.93
C LYS A 169 -4.26 3.78 -14.51
N THR A 170 -3.37 2.92 -14.00
CA THR A 170 -3.72 1.57 -13.56
C THR A 170 -4.67 1.61 -12.37
N MET A 171 -4.37 2.41 -11.36
CA MET A 171 -5.24 2.54 -10.18
C MET A 171 -6.61 3.13 -10.53
N ASP A 172 -6.67 4.13 -11.41
CA ASP A 172 -7.94 4.70 -11.87
C ASP A 172 -8.80 3.68 -12.63
N PHE A 173 -8.16 2.85 -13.45
CA PHE A 173 -8.82 1.76 -14.16
C PHE A 173 -9.33 0.68 -13.21
N LEU A 174 -8.48 0.24 -12.28
CA LEU A 174 -8.79 -0.77 -11.28
C LEU A 174 -9.97 -0.34 -10.38
N TRP A 175 -10.00 0.93 -9.99
CA TRP A 175 -11.08 1.50 -9.17
C TRP A 175 -12.42 1.59 -9.89
N LYS A 176 -12.41 1.85 -11.21
CA LYS A 176 -13.63 1.93 -12.04
C LYS A 176 -14.26 0.57 -12.31
N ARG A 177 -13.52 -0.52 -12.12
CA ARG A 177 -14.11 -1.86 -12.20
C ARG A 177 -15.06 -2.06 -11.02
N PRO A 178 -16.19 -2.77 -11.23
CA PRO A 178 -17.11 -3.07 -10.15
C PRO A 178 -16.31 -3.74 -9.04
N ASN A 179 -16.21 -3.01 -7.94
CA ASN A 179 -15.10 -3.16 -7.03
C ASN A 179 -15.30 -4.48 -6.29
N PRO A 180 -14.34 -5.42 -6.31
CA PRO A 180 -14.34 -6.44 -5.29
C PRO A 180 -14.28 -5.72 -3.95
N LYS A 181 -15.39 -5.66 -3.21
CA LYS A 181 -15.40 -5.14 -1.83
C LYS A 181 -14.65 -6.12 -0.93
N ILE A 182 -13.35 -6.28 -1.15
CA ILE A 182 -12.45 -6.93 -0.21
C ILE A 182 -12.17 -5.87 0.84
N THR A 183 -12.94 -5.94 1.92
CA THR A 183 -12.69 -5.20 3.14
C THR A 183 -12.43 -6.25 4.22
N LEU A 184 -11.65 -5.90 5.24
CA LEU A 184 -11.45 -6.74 6.44
C LEU A 184 -12.75 -7.36 6.97
N ARG A 185 -13.85 -6.62 6.89
CA ARG A 185 -15.18 -7.04 7.31
C ARG A 185 -15.76 -8.15 6.45
N SER A 186 -15.55 -8.15 5.13
CA SER A 186 -16.09 -9.18 4.24
C SER A 186 -15.33 -10.51 4.34
N TYR A 187 -14.05 -10.50 4.77
CA TYR A 187 -13.27 -11.71 5.05
C TYR A 187 -13.69 -12.44 6.33
N THR A 188 -14.09 -11.68 7.35
CA THR A 188 -14.36 -12.20 8.70
C THR A 188 -15.83 -12.54 8.96
N THR A 189 -16.78 -11.84 8.33
CA THR A 189 -18.22 -12.02 8.62
C THR A 189 -18.88 -13.16 7.86
N THR A 190 -18.28 -13.67 6.78
CA THR A 190 -18.99 -14.61 5.91
C THR A 190 -18.91 -16.07 6.37
N LEU A 191 -17.84 -16.53 7.04
CA LEU A 191 -17.75 -17.95 7.42
C LEU A 191 -16.85 -18.20 8.66
N PRO A 192 -17.43 -18.37 9.87
CA PRO A 192 -16.65 -18.56 11.09
C PRO A 192 -15.98 -19.94 11.24
N ALA A 193 -16.20 -20.90 10.33
CA ALA A 193 -15.71 -22.28 10.47
C ALA A 193 -15.02 -22.89 9.23
N SER A 194 -14.79 -22.12 8.16
CA SER A 194 -14.19 -22.64 6.92
C SER A 194 -12.67 -22.43 6.86
N SER A 195 -12.00 -23.23 6.03
CA SER A 195 -10.56 -23.11 5.79
C SER A 195 -10.20 -21.73 5.22
N PRO A 196 -8.97 -21.21 5.42
CA PRO A 196 -8.55 -19.92 4.84
C PRO A 196 -8.80 -19.83 3.33
N ALA A 197 -8.56 -20.92 2.60
CA ALA A 197 -8.84 -21.02 1.17
C ALA A 197 -10.34 -20.87 0.83
N GLU A 198 -11.24 -21.41 1.65
CA GLU A 198 -12.69 -21.28 1.48
C GLU A 198 -13.24 -19.92 1.92
N LYS A 199 -12.67 -19.32 2.98
CA LYS A 199 -12.98 -17.93 3.40
C LYS A 199 -12.62 -16.97 2.28
N LEU A 200 -11.42 -17.15 1.73
CA LEU A 200 -10.94 -16.42 0.55
C LEU A 200 -11.87 -16.70 -0.63
N ALA A 201 -12.08 -17.96 -1.04
CA ALA A 201 -12.94 -18.30 -2.18
C ALA A 201 -14.37 -17.75 -2.05
N ALA A 202 -14.98 -17.76 -0.86
CA ALA A 202 -16.31 -17.21 -0.59
C ALA A 202 -16.34 -15.69 -0.72
N LEU A 203 -15.34 -14.99 -0.18
CA LEU A 203 -15.15 -13.55 -0.36
C LEU A 203 -15.09 -13.17 -1.84
N LEU A 204 -14.51 -14.05 -2.65
CA LEU A 204 -14.27 -13.85 -4.07
C LEU A 204 -15.38 -14.39 -4.97
N SER A 205 -16.22 -15.31 -4.49
CA SER A 205 -17.47 -15.66 -5.16
C SER A 205 -18.46 -14.49 -5.11
N ASN A 206 -18.43 -13.71 -4.04
CA ASN A 206 -19.13 -12.42 -3.94
C ASN A 206 -18.49 -11.32 -4.82
N ILE A 207 -17.33 -11.58 -5.43
CA ILE A 207 -16.66 -10.73 -6.43
C ILE A 207 -17.06 -11.12 -7.86
N GLN A 208 -17.79 -12.23 -8.08
CA GLN A 208 -18.35 -12.53 -9.40
C GLN A 208 -19.44 -11.51 -9.75
N ILE A 209 -19.00 -10.36 -10.23
CA ILE A 209 -19.79 -9.48 -11.07
C ILE A 209 -19.99 -10.20 -12.39
N GLY A 210 -21.26 -10.30 -12.80
CA GLY A 210 -21.67 -11.03 -13.99
C GLY A 210 -20.92 -10.61 -15.25
N SER A 211 -19.97 -11.43 -15.67
CA SER A 211 -19.65 -11.83 -17.04
C SER A 211 -18.35 -12.63 -17.03
N SER A 212 -18.21 -13.54 -17.99
CA SER A 212 -17.19 -14.60 -18.04
C SER A 212 -15.76 -14.07 -17.78
N PRO A 213 -14.93 -14.77 -16.96
CA PRO A 213 -13.53 -14.44 -16.73
C PRO A 213 -12.70 -14.32 -18.02
N ALA A 214 -13.10 -15.02 -19.08
CA ALA A 214 -12.43 -14.98 -20.39
C ALA A 214 -12.53 -13.60 -21.04
N ASP A 215 -13.68 -12.93 -20.92
CA ASP A 215 -13.95 -11.67 -21.63
C ASP A 215 -13.15 -10.50 -21.03
N ASN A 216 -12.91 -10.53 -19.72
CA ASN A 216 -12.22 -9.46 -18.99
C ASN A 216 -10.69 -9.49 -19.15
N VAL A 217 -10.10 -10.67 -19.37
CA VAL A 217 -8.67 -10.84 -19.70
C VAL A 217 -8.43 -10.40 -21.14
N GLN A 218 -9.34 -10.76 -22.06
CA GLN A 218 -9.22 -10.40 -23.47
C GLN A 218 -9.41 -8.89 -23.70
N ALA A 219 -10.29 -8.23 -22.94
CA ALA A 219 -10.43 -6.77 -22.94
C ALA A 219 -9.20 -6.03 -22.37
N LEU A 220 -8.51 -6.63 -21.39
CA LEU A 220 -7.26 -6.07 -20.85
C LEU A 220 -6.12 -6.20 -21.88
N LEU A 221 -6.00 -7.36 -22.51
CA LEU A 221 -4.99 -7.64 -23.54
C LEU A 221 -5.21 -6.83 -24.82
N SER A 222 -6.46 -6.53 -25.20
CA SER A 222 -6.77 -5.67 -26.34
C SER A 222 -6.48 -4.19 -26.07
N THR A 223 -6.64 -3.74 -24.84
CA THR A 223 -6.33 -2.36 -24.43
C THR A 223 -4.82 -2.12 -24.25
N MET A 224 -4.08 -3.17 -23.88
CA MET A 224 -2.61 -3.10 -23.71
C MET A 224 -1.81 -3.33 -24.99
N ARG A 225 -2.43 -3.82 -26.07
CA ARG A 225 -1.84 -3.81 -27.41
C ARG A 225 -2.04 -2.42 -28.03
N ILE A 226 -1.10 -1.54 -27.75
CA ILE A 226 -0.96 -0.24 -28.40
C ILE A 226 -0.65 -0.48 -29.89
N SER A 227 -1.46 0.13 -30.75
CA SER A 227 -1.19 0.40 -32.18
C SER A 227 -0.07 1.41 -32.35
#